data_AF-A0A419KLR4-F1
#
_entry.id   AF-A0A419KLR4-F1
#
_cell.length_a   1.000
_cell.length_b   1.000
_cell.length_c   1.000
_cell.angle_alpha   90.00
_cell.angle_beta   90.00
_cell.angle_gamma   90.00
#
_symmetry.space_group_name_H-M   'P 1'
#
loop_
_entity.id
_entity.type
_entity.pdbx_description
1 polymer ?
#
loop_
_entity_poly.entity_id
_entity_poly.type
_entity_poly.pdbx_seq_one_letter_code
_entity_poly.pdbx_strand_id
1 'polypeptide(L)'
;AIEFNERFRYSDVASEVAFLAMDLEYKGRHDLSNIFVQKYIEYSGDHELTKLLPFYKCYRAYVRGKVSSFKLNDPRIDPREKDSAIREAKAYFKLAVKYAKKL
;
A
#
# COMPACT_ATOMS: atom_id res chain seq x y z
N ALA A 1 4.32 -12.59 -15.16
CA ALA A 1 4.54 -11.81 -16.40
C ALA A 1 4.20 -10.31 -16.28
N ILE A 2 3.60 -9.81 -15.18
CA ILE A 2 3.29 -8.37 -15.00
C ILE A 2 4.55 -7.52 -14.80
N GLU A 3 5.58 -8.07 -14.15
CA GLU A 3 6.84 -7.41 -13.76
C GLU A 3 7.70 -6.92 -14.95
N PHE A 4 7.48 -7.44 -16.15
CA PHE A 4 8.21 -7.05 -17.37
C PHE A 4 7.39 -6.20 -18.34
N ASN A 5 6.16 -5.85 -17.98
CA ASN A 5 5.34 -4.99 -18.82
C ASN A 5 5.86 -3.54 -18.73
N GLU A 6 6.30 -2.97 -19.85
CA GLU A 6 6.90 -1.63 -19.90
C GLU A 6 5.97 -0.56 -19.30
N ARG A 7 4.66 -0.67 -19.51
CA ARG A 7 3.69 0.27 -18.95
C ARG A 7 3.65 0.25 -17.42
N PHE A 8 3.98 -0.88 -16.79
CA PHE A 8 4.00 -1.01 -15.33
C PHE A 8 5.40 -0.80 -14.74
N ARG A 9 6.45 -0.75 -15.57
CA ARG A 9 7.83 -0.57 -15.12
C ARG A 9 8.12 0.86 -14.67
N TYR A 10 7.55 1.84 -15.36
CA TYR A 10 7.81 3.25 -15.06
C TYR A 10 6.78 3.77 -14.07
N SER A 11 7.25 4.16 -12.89
CA SER A 11 6.43 4.81 -11.87
C SER A 11 7.26 5.82 -11.09
N ASP A 12 6.55 6.67 -10.35
CA ASP A 12 7.17 7.54 -9.37
C ASP A 12 7.79 6.70 -8.23
N VAL A 13 9.06 6.93 -7.95
CA VAL A 13 9.81 6.21 -6.92
C VAL A 13 9.20 6.42 -5.52
N ALA A 14 8.62 7.59 -5.25
CA ALA A 14 7.91 7.85 -4.00
C ALA A 14 6.70 6.91 -3.83
N SER A 15 6.08 6.47 -4.94
CA SER A 15 4.99 5.49 -4.92
C SER A 15 5.46 4.10 -4.49
N GLU A 16 6.67 3.70 -4.87
CA GLU A 16 7.28 2.42 -4.49
C GLU A 16 7.73 2.43 -3.02
N VAL A 17 8.35 3.53 -2.57
CA VAL A 17 8.70 3.74 -1.15
C VAL A 17 7.44 3.72 -0.29
N ALA A 18 6.38 4.42 -0.72
CA ALA A 18 5.10 4.41 -0.04
C ALA A 18 4.46 3.02 0.02
N PHE A 19 4.62 2.20 -1.02
CA PHE A 19 4.08 0.85 -1.07
C PHE A 19 4.66 -0.04 0.05
N LEU A 20 5.99 -0.10 0.17
CA LEU A 20 6.64 -0.87 1.23
C LEU A 20 6.31 -0.30 2.63
N ALA A 21 6.40 1.03 2.79
CA ALA A 21 6.12 1.68 4.05
C ALA A 21 4.66 1.43 4.51
N MET A 22 3.69 1.50 3.60
CA MET A 22 2.29 1.17 3.89
C MET A 22 2.11 -0.29 4.31
N ASP A 23 2.78 -1.24 3.64
CA ASP A 23 2.64 -2.66 3.99
C ASP A 23 3.26 -2.98 5.36
N LEU A 24 4.38 -2.35 5.71
CA LEU A 24 4.96 -2.44 7.06
C LEU A 24 3.97 -1.93 8.12
N GLU A 25 3.31 -0.80 7.88
CA GLU A 25 2.29 -0.27 8.78
C GLU A 25 1.05 -1.15 8.86
N TYR A 26 0.62 -1.75 7.75
CA TYR A 26 -0.46 -2.75 7.72
C TYR A 26 -0.13 -3.96 8.60
N LYS A 27 1.15 -4.37 8.63
CA LYS A 27 1.67 -5.44 9.52
C LYS A 27 1.94 -4.98 10.96
N GLY A 28 1.59 -3.73 11.30
CA GLY A 28 1.80 -3.18 12.64
C GLY A 28 3.25 -2.75 12.93
N ARG A 29 4.13 -2.76 11.93
CA ARG A 29 5.55 -2.39 12.05
C ARG A 29 5.80 -0.94 11.64
N HIS A 30 5.17 -0.03 12.38
CA HIS A 30 5.39 1.42 12.22
C HIS A 30 6.85 1.82 12.46
N ASP A 31 7.54 1.12 13.35
CA ASP A 31 8.97 1.27 13.62
C ASP A 31 9.81 1.04 12.35
N LEU A 32 9.57 -0.08 11.65
CA LEU A 32 10.28 -0.41 10.41
C LEU A 32 9.90 0.53 9.27
N SER A 33 8.62 0.91 9.15
CA SER A 33 8.17 1.89 8.15
C SER A 33 8.92 3.21 8.29
N ASN A 34 9.04 3.72 9.51
CA ASN A 34 9.73 4.98 9.79
C ASN A 34 11.22 4.89 9.51
N ILE A 35 11.89 3.83 9.98
CA ILE A 35 13.32 3.61 9.74
C ILE A 35 13.60 3.49 8.23
N PHE A 36 12.77 2.73 7.51
CA PHE A 36 12.92 2.56 6.07
C PHE A 36 12.82 3.90 5.32
N VAL A 37 11.75 4.66 5.57
CA VAL A 37 11.55 5.97 4.92
C VAL A 37 12.68 6.94 5.25
N GLN A 38 13.08 7.00 6.53
CA GLN A 38 14.17 7.87 6.95
C GLN A 38 15.47 7.51 6.24
N LYS A 39 15.85 6.23 6.24
CA LYS A 39 17.09 5.75 5.59
C LYS A 39 17.05 5.97 4.08
N TYR A 40 15.89 5.83 3.46
CA TYR A 40 15.73 6.12 2.05
C TYR A 40 15.99 7.59 1.74
N ILE A 41 15.39 8.51 2.50
CA ILE A 41 15.58 9.96 2.34
C ILE A 41 17.04 10.34 2.59
N GLU A 42 17.67 9.80 3.65
CA GLU A 42 19.09 10.04 3.95
C GLU A 42 20.00 9.61 2.79
N TYR A 43 19.68 8.48 2.15
CA TYR A 43 20.47 7.96 1.04
C TYR A 43 20.22 8.69 -0.29
N SER A 44 18.97 9.01 -0.60
CA SER A 44 18.60 9.62 -1.89
C SER A 44 18.71 11.14 -1.90
N GLY A 45 18.66 11.80 -0.75
CA GLY A 45 18.53 13.26 -0.63
C GLY A 45 17.15 13.80 -1.00
N ASP A 46 16.16 12.93 -1.30
CA ASP A 46 14.81 13.34 -1.70
C ASP A 46 13.95 13.63 -0.48
N HIS A 47 14.04 14.87 0.01
CA HIS A 47 13.21 15.35 1.11
C HIS A 47 11.75 15.60 0.70
N GLU A 48 11.50 15.87 -0.58
CA GLU A 48 10.16 16.19 -1.10
C GLU A 48 9.24 14.96 -1.09
N LEU A 49 9.81 13.75 -1.13
CA LEU A 49 9.11 12.49 -0.93
C LEU A 49 8.18 12.50 0.29
N THR A 50 8.57 13.18 1.38
CA THR A 50 7.74 13.29 2.59
C THR A 50 6.37 13.92 2.36
N LYS A 51 6.27 14.85 1.40
CA LYS A 51 5.01 15.52 1.01
C LYS A 51 4.09 14.58 0.24
N LEU A 52 4.64 13.63 -0.51
CA LEU A 52 3.90 12.69 -1.35
C LEU A 52 3.51 11.40 -0.63
N LEU A 53 4.23 11.03 0.44
CA LEU A 53 4.00 9.79 1.18
C LEU A 53 2.55 9.61 1.66
N PRO A 54 1.86 10.60 2.27
CA PRO A 54 0.47 10.41 2.68
C PRO A 54 -0.44 10.06 1.50
N PHE A 55 -0.26 10.71 0.36
CA PHE A 55 -1.03 10.47 -0.86
C PHE A 55 -0.78 9.06 -1.41
N TYR A 56 0.48 8.69 -1.63
CA TYR A 56 0.77 7.38 -2.19
C TYR A 56 0.45 6.23 -1.23
N LYS A 57 0.66 6.39 0.08
CA LYS A 57 0.24 5.39 1.07
C LYS A 57 -1.28 5.21 1.07
N CYS A 58 -2.04 6.30 0.99
CA CYS A 58 -3.50 6.26 0.84
C CYS A 58 -3.91 5.49 -0.42
N TYR A 59 -3.35 5.88 -1.57
CA TYR A 59 -3.64 5.25 -2.86
C TYR A 59 -3.32 3.75 -2.85
N ARG A 60 -2.13 3.37 -2.37
CA ARG A 60 -1.70 1.96 -2.32
C ARG A 60 -2.56 1.13 -1.37
N ALA A 61 -2.91 1.66 -0.19
CA ALA A 61 -3.81 1.00 0.74
C ALA A 61 -5.19 0.79 0.10
N TYR A 62 -5.74 1.79 -0.59
CA TYR A 62 -7.01 1.66 -1.31
C TYR A 62 -6.93 0.59 -2.41
N VAL A 63 -5.86 0.59 -3.22
CA VAL A 63 -5.67 -0.40 -4.28
C VAL A 63 -5.60 -1.82 -3.70
N ARG A 64 -4.90 -2.04 -2.57
CA ARG A 64 -4.88 -3.35 -1.89
C ARG A 64 -6.27 -3.76 -1.44
N GLY A 65 -7.02 -2.87 -0.80
CA GLY A 65 -8.40 -3.15 -0.39
C GLY A 65 -9.32 -3.49 -1.57
N LYS A 66 -9.18 -2.77 -2.69
CA LYS A 66 -9.91 -3.04 -3.93
C LYS A 66 -9.57 -4.41 -4.52
N VAL A 67 -8.28 -4.73 -4.62
CA VAL A 67 -7.82 -6.02 -5.19
C VAL A 67 -8.27 -7.19 -4.32
N SER A 68 -8.17 -7.10 -3.00
CA SER A 68 -8.68 -8.14 -2.09
C SER A 68 -10.19 -8.34 -2.28
N SER A 69 -10.94 -7.26 -2.54
CA SER A 69 -12.38 -7.32 -2.79
C SER A 69 -12.78 -8.06 -4.07
N PHE A 70 -11.89 -8.21 -5.06
CA PHE A 70 -12.23 -8.95 -6.30
C PHE A 70 -12.55 -10.43 -6.04
N LYS A 71 -12.02 -11.02 -4.96
CA LYS A 71 -12.30 -12.41 -4.58
C LYS A 71 -13.77 -12.67 -4.20
N LEU A 72 -14.52 -11.62 -3.82
CA LEU A 72 -15.87 -11.78 -3.27
C LEU A 72 -16.89 -12.21 -4.33
N ASN A 73 -16.70 -11.77 -5.57
CA ASN A 73 -17.58 -12.05 -6.70
C ASN A 73 -17.23 -13.35 -7.42
N ASP A 74 -16.10 -13.99 -7.11
CA ASP A 74 -15.73 -15.25 -7.75
C ASP A 74 -16.47 -16.43 -7.07
N PRO A 75 -17.34 -17.16 -7.78
CA PRO A 75 -18.06 -18.29 -7.20
C PRO A 75 -17.15 -19.49 -6.88
N ARG A 76 -15.93 -19.53 -7.40
CA ARG A 76 -14.97 -20.64 -7.21
C ARG A 76 -14.16 -20.53 -5.91
N ILE A 77 -14.25 -19.40 -5.22
CA ILE A 77 -13.50 -19.13 -3.98
C ILE A 77 -14.30 -19.62 -2.77
N ASP A 78 -13.65 -20.36 -1.88
CA ASP A 78 -14.24 -20.90 -0.66
C ASP A 78 -14.81 -19.79 0.25
N PRO A 79 -15.95 -19.98 0.93
CA PRO A 79 -16.52 -18.98 1.83
C PRO A 79 -15.56 -18.48 2.91
N ARG A 80 -14.69 -19.33 3.47
CA ARG A 80 -13.69 -18.91 4.50
C ARG A 80 -12.62 -18.02 3.89
N GLU A 81 -12.23 -18.27 2.65
CA GLU A 81 -11.32 -17.39 1.91
C GLU A 81 -11.98 -16.05 1.60
N LYS A 82 -13.28 -16.03 1.29
CA LYS A 82 -14.04 -14.78 1.14
C LYS A 82 -14.08 -13.98 2.43
N ASP A 83 -14.33 -14.63 3.57
CA ASP A 83 -14.29 -13.97 4.87
C ASP A 83 -12.92 -13.37 5.18
N SER A 84 -11.85 -14.08 4.83
CA SER A 84 -10.48 -13.56 4.96
C SER A 84 -10.25 -12.34 4.07
N ALA A 85 -10.71 -12.39 2.81
CA ALA A 85 -10.63 -11.27 1.88
C ALA A 85 -11.43 -10.05 2.37
N ILE A 86 -12.60 -10.24 2.98
CA ILE A 86 -13.39 -9.17 3.61
C ILE A 86 -12.61 -8.51 4.74
N ARG A 87 -12.00 -9.30 5.63
CA ARG A 87 -11.20 -8.77 6.75
C ARG A 87 -10.00 -7.96 6.26
N GLU A 88 -9.26 -8.52 5.29
CA GLU A 88 -8.11 -7.87 4.67
C GLU A 88 -8.51 -6.56 3.98
N ALA A 89 -9.56 -6.59 3.14
CA ALA A 89 -10.04 -5.40 2.45
C ALA A 89 -10.47 -4.29 3.42
N LYS A 90 -11.23 -4.63 4.47
CA LYS A 90 -11.63 -3.69 5.52
C LYS A 90 -10.43 -3.07 6.23
N ALA A 91 -9.40 -3.85 6.54
CA ALA A 91 -8.20 -3.37 7.20
C ALA A 91 -7.41 -2.38 6.30
N TYR A 92 -7.25 -2.69 5.02
CA TYR A 92 -6.62 -1.78 4.06
C TYR A 92 -7.44 -0.49 3.83
N PHE A 93 -8.77 -0.57 3.76
CA PHE A 93 -9.60 0.64 3.62
C PHE A 93 -9.54 1.52 4.88
N LYS A 94 -9.51 0.94 6.09
CA LYS A 94 -9.27 1.72 7.31
C LYS A 94 -7.92 2.42 7.28
N LEU A 95 -6.89 1.75 6.79
CA LEU A 95 -5.56 2.32 6.66
C LEU A 95 -5.54 3.47 5.62
N ALA A 96 -6.23 3.30 4.48
CA ALA A 96 -6.40 4.36 3.49
C ALA A 96 -7.08 5.60 4.09
N VAL A 97 -8.17 5.43 4.84
CA VAL A 97 -8.85 6.54 5.54
C VAL A 97 -7.92 7.22 6.55
N LYS A 98 -7.08 6.47 7.28
CA LYS A 98 -6.08 7.05 8.19
C LYS A 98 -5.09 7.95 7.46
N TYR A 99 -4.64 7.57 6.27
CA TYR A 99 -3.75 8.40 5.46
C TYR A 99 -4.47 9.59 4.82
N ALA A 100 -5.72 9.42 4.37
CA ALA A 100 -6.50 10.50 3.77
C ALA A 100 -6.68 11.72 4.70
N LYS A 101 -6.70 11.49 6.02
CA LYS A 101 -6.74 12.57 7.04
C LYS A 101 -5.45 13.39 7.15
N LYS A 102 -4.38 12.95 6.49
CA LYS A 102 -3.05 13.58 6.50
C LYS A 102 -2.67 14.15 5.12
N LEU A 103 -3.61 14.16 4.17
CA LEU A 103 -3.50 14.90 2.92
C LEU A 103 -3.77 16.38 3.20
#